data_AF-A0A060CJ21-F1
#
_entry.id   AF-A0A060CJ21-F1
#
_cell.length_a   1.000
_cell.length_b   1.000
_cell.length_c   1.000
_cell.angle_alpha   90.00
_cell.angle_beta   90.00
_cell.angle_gamma   90.00
#
_symmetry.space_group_name_H-M   'P 1'
#
loop_
_entity.id
_entity.type
_entity.pdbx_description
1 polymer ?
#
loop_
_entity_poly.entity_id
_entity_poly.type
_entity_poly.pdbx_seq_one_letter_code
_entity_poly.pdbx_strand_id
1 'polypeptide(L)'
;NRVSRYTMGDDGVLDPDSELPLLDSILVGPLHNAGDLAFDAENLLYVSTGDAGRWQNGQDLDNLNGKILRITRDGAPAPGNPFNAQDSLACNEREPGASADTCPEIFAYGLRNPFRIAFNPNEAEPIFYINDVGQAGWEEINLGHCRSQLRLANA
;
A
#
# COMPACT_ATOMS: atom_id res chain seq x y z
N ASN A 1 -0.63 -11.95 0.88
CA ASN A 1 -0.22 -11.13 2.03
C ASN A 1 -1.47 -10.39 2.41
N ARG A 2 -1.73 -10.14 3.69
CA ARG A 2 -3.00 -9.51 4.09
C ARG A 2 -2.79 -8.45 5.16
N VAL A 3 -3.64 -7.44 5.13
CA VAL A 3 -3.76 -6.42 6.17
C VAL A 3 -5.08 -6.67 6.87
N SER A 4 -5.01 -6.90 8.18
CA SER A 4 -6.19 -7.13 9.02
C SER A 4 -6.18 -6.15 10.19
N ARG A 5 -7.38 -5.71 10.57
CA ARG A 5 -7.62 -4.98 11.82
C ARG A 5 -8.12 -5.96 12.88
N TYR A 6 -7.69 -5.74 14.11
CA TYR A 6 -8.16 -6.46 15.29
C TYR A 6 -8.52 -5.44 16.37
N THR A 7 -9.42 -5.82 17.28
CA THR A 7 -9.80 -5.05 18.45
C THR A 7 -9.01 -5.54 19.65
N MET A 8 -8.51 -4.59 20.44
CA MET A 8 -7.89 -4.86 21.73
C MET A 8 -8.91 -4.54 22.82
N GLY A 9 -9.13 -5.47 23.74
CA GLY A 9 -9.99 -5.26 24.91
C GLY A 9 -9.39 -4.24 25.87
N ASP A 10 -10.23 -3.74 26.78
CA ASP A 10 -9.81 -2.80 27.83
C ASP A 10 -8.77 -3.39 28.80
N ASP A 11 -8.64 -4.73 28.82
CA ASP A 11 -7.62 -5.48 29.54
C ASP A 11 -6.27 -5.56 28.81
N GLY A 12 -6.17 -4.94 27.62
CA GLY A 12 -4.98 -4.95 26.78
C GLY A 12 -4.78 -6.27 26.03
N VAL A 13 -5.77 -7.16 26.02
CA VAL A 13 -5.70 -8.44 25.31
C VAL A 13 -6.32 -8.28 23.92
N LEU A 14 -5.64 -8.77 22.89
CA LEU A 14 -6.16 -8.81 21.52
C LEU A 14 -7.28 -9.85 21.44
N ASP A 15 -8.44 -9.46 20.91
CA ASP A 15 -9.50 -10.41 20.58
C ASP A 15 -9.24 -11.04 19.20
N PRO A 16 -8.84 -12.32 19.10
CA PRO A 16 -8.56 -12.95 17.81
C PRO A 16 -9.81 -13.12 16.95
N ASP A 17 -11.01 -13.19 17.54
CA ASP A 17 -12.27 -13.36 16.80
C ASP A 17 -12.75 -12.04 16.17
N SER A 18 -12.09 -10.93 16.51
CA SER A 18 -12.38 -9.59 15.97
C SER A 18 -11.66 -9.28 14.65
N GLU A 19 -11.03 -10.26 14.00
CA GLU A 19 -10.36 -10.07 12.71
C GLU A 19 -11.32 -9.43 11.69
N LEU A 20 -10.93 -8.27 11.19
CA LEU A 20 -11.52 -7.63 10.03
C LEU A 20 -10.45 -7.50 8.93
N PRO A 21 -10.53 -8.32 7.86
CA PRO A 21 -9.65 -8.16 6.71
C PRO A 21 -9.89 -6.82 6.03
N LEU A 22 -8.84 -6.03 5.85
CA LEU A 22 -8.86 -4.76 5.12
C LEU A 22 -8.34 -4.92 3.69
N LEU A 23 -7.33 -5.77 3.50
CA LEU A 23 -6.76 -6.14 2.20
C LEU A 23 -6.34 -7.62 2.24
N ASP A 24 -6.74 -8.42 1.25
CA ASP A 24 -6.40 -9.84 1.15
C ASP A 24 -5.95 -10.26 -0.27
N SER A 25 -6.19 -9.42 -1.29
CA SER A 25 -5.78 -9.68 -2.68
C SER A 25 -4.32 -9.33 -3.00
N ILE A 26 -3.43 -9.20 -2.00
CA ILE A 26 -2.01 -8.89 -2.24
C ILE A 26 -1.25 -10.20 -2.52
N LEU A 27 -0.62 -10.30 -3.70
CA LEU A 27 0.11 -11.50 -4.10
C LEU A 27 1.29 -11.75 -3.15
N VAL A 28 1.58 -13.04 -2.90
CA VAL A 28 2.74 -13.48 -2.12
C VAL A 28 3.77 -14.10 -3.05
N GLY A 29 5.00 -13.59 -2.96
CA GLY A 29 6.17 -14.18 -3.58
C GLY A 29 7.08 -14.86 -2.56
N PRO A 30 8.06 -15.67 -3.03
CA PRO A 30 9.11 -16.21 -2.16
C PRO A 30 10.04 -15.12 -1.58
N LEU A 31 9.98 -13.90 -2.13
CA LEU A 31 10.75 -12.72 -1.76
C LEU A 31 9.97 -11.46 -2.14
N HIS A 32 10.37 -10.32 -1.56
CA HIS A 32 9.77 -8.99 -1.79
C HIS A 32 8.27 -8.89 -1.49
N ASN A 33 7.89 -9.22 -0.26
CA ASN A 33 6.51 -9.04 0.18
C ASN A 33 6.26 -7.67 0.84
N ALA A 34 7.32 -6.96 1.24
CA ALA A 34 7.26 -5.75 2.06
C ALA A 34 6.32 -5.93 3.28
N GLY A 35 5.60 -4.88 3.69
CA GLY A 35 4.57 -4.98 4.73
C GLY A 35 4.62 -3.92 5.83
N ASP A 36 5.22 -2.75 5.57
CA ASP A 36 5.17 -1.66 6.54
C ASP A 36 3.81 -0.95 6.50
N LEU A 37 3.42 -0.40 7.65
CA LEU A 37 2.15 0.27 7.86
C LEU A 37 2.39 1.60 8.55
N ALA A 38 1.73 2.65 8.09
CA ALA A 38 1.79 3.97 8.71
C ALA A 38 0.47 4.73 8.55
N PHE A 39 0.10 5.50 9.56
CA PHE A 39 -1.02 6.43 9.48
C PHE A 39 -0.52 7.84 9.23
N ASP A 40 -1.24 8.59 8.40
CA ASP A 40 -1.08 10.03 8.31
C ASP A 40 -1.90 10.77 9.40
N ALA A 41 -1.79 12.10 9.42
CA ALA A 41 -2.53 12.96 10.34
C ALA A 41 -4.06 12.97 10.08
N GLU A 42 -4.49 12.54 8.90
CA GLU A 42 -5.89 12.44 8.48
C GLU A 42 -6.48 11.05 8.75
N ASN A 43 -5.69 10.16 9.37
CA ASN A 43 -6.02 8.79 9.74
C ASN A 43 -6.21 7.83 8.56
N LEU A 44 -5.64 8.15 7.41
CA LEU A 44 -5.53 7.21 6.29
C LEU A 44 -4.36 6.26 6.51
N LEU A 45 -4.56 5.00 6.18
CA LEU A 45 -3.57 3.94 6.33
C LEU A 45 -2.78 3.80 5.03
N TYR A 46 -1.48 3.95 5.13
CA TYR A 46 -0.51 3.68 4.07
C TYR A 46 0.07 2.28 4.28
N VAL A 47 0.09 1.49 3.21
CA VAL A 47 0.56 0.10 3.21
C VAL A 47 1.64 -0.05 2.14
N SER A 48 2.82 -0.54 2.53
CA SER A 48 3.86 -0.90 1.57
C SER A 48 3.68 -2.32 1.07
N THR A 49 3.70 -2.52 -0.24
CA THR A 49 3.63 -3.85 -0.85
C THR A 49 4.79 -4.05 -1.82
N GLY A 50 5.45 -5.20 -1.74
CA GLY A 50 6.52 -5.56 -2.67
C GLY A 50 5.98 -6.22 -3.93
N ASP A 51 6.85 -6.34 -4.94
CA ASP A 51 6.56 -6.87 -6.27
C ASP A 51 6.39 -8.40 -6.30
N ALA A 52 6.46 -9.08 -5.15
CA ALA A 52 6.38 -10.54 -5.03
C ALA A 52 7.45 -11.29 -5.87
N GLY A 53 8.60 -10.65 -6.11
CA GLY A 53 9.69 -11.19 -6.92
C GLY A 53 9.50 -11.06 -8.41
N ARG A 54 8.49 -10.31 -8.86
CA ARG A 54 8.20 -10.05 -10.27
C ARG A 54 8.10 -8.56 -10.51
N TRP A 55 9.18 -7.95 -11.01
CA TRP A 55 9.29 -6.51 -11.22
C TRP A 55 8.12 -5.91 -12.04
N GLN A 56 7.52 -6.69 -12.95
CA GLN A 56 6.36 -6.25 -13.75
C GLN A 56 5.18 -5.84 -12.87
N ASN A 57 5.01 -6.49 -11.71
CA ASN A 57 3.95 -6.17 -10.78
C ASN A 57 4.03 -4.72 -10.32
N GLY A 58 5.23 -4.14 -10.17
CA GLY A 58 5.38 -2.74 -9.79
C GLY A 58 4.70 -1.79 -10.78
N GLN A 59 4.76 -2.07 -12.09
CA GLN A 59 4.18 -1.24 -13.14
C GLN A 59 2.73 -1.59 -13.48
N ASP A 60 2.33 -2.85 -13.27
CA ASP A 60 0.97 -3.29 -13.48
C ASP A 60 0.03 -2.66 -12.44
N LEU A 61 -0.92 -1.85 -12.92
CA LEU A 61 -1.86 -1.11 -12.09
C LEU A 61 -3.07 -1.96 -11.70
N ASP A 62 -3.25 -3.12 -12.32
CA ASP A 62 -4.38 -4.02 -12.09
C ASP A 62 -4.12 -5.02 -10.94
N ASN A 63 -3.07 -4.77 -10.15
CA ASN A 63 -2.78 -5.50 -8.92
C ASN A 63 -2.22 -4.60 -7.81
N LEU A 64 -2.15 -5.16 -6.60
CA LEU A 64 -1.76 -4.45 -5.38
C LEU A 64 -0.26 -4.54 -5.05
N ASN A 65 0.58 -5.09 -5.92
CA ASN A 65 1.99 -5.41 -5.63
C ASN A 65 2.96 -4.36 -6.17
N GLY A 66 4.05 -4.11 -5.44
CA GLY A 66 5.03 -3.09 -5.79
C GLY A 66 4.46 -1.68 -5.72
N LYS A 67 3.69 -1.39 -4.66
CA LYS A 67 2.91 -0.15 -4.48
C LYS A 67 3.11 0.44 -3.09
N ILE A 68 2.79 1.72 -2.97
CA ILE A 68 2.23 2.27 -1.74
C ILE A 68 0.72 2.32 -1.94
N LEU A 69 -0.02 1.58 -1.12
CA LEU A 69 -1.47 1.65 -1.08
C LEU A 69 -1.90 2.66 -0.03
N ARG A 70 -3.03 3.33 -0.26
CA ARG A 70 -3.65 4.22 0.72
C ARG A 70 -5.13 3.91 0.85
N ILE A 71 -5.54 3.52 2.05
CA ILE A 71 -6.90 3.08 2.36
C ILE A 71 -7.42 3.79 3.61
N THR A 72 -8.74 3.75 3.82
CA THR A 72 -9.35 4.16 5.08
C THR A 72 -9.12 3.10 6.15
N ARG A 73 -9.45 3.43 7.41
CA ARG A 73 -9.37 2.47 8.52
C ARG A 73 -10.27 1.24 8.36
N ASP A 74 -11.27 1.33 7.49
CA ASP A 74 -12.22 0.26 7.19
C ASP A 74 -11.90 -0.44 5.86
N GLY A 75 -10.74 -0.16 5.24
CA GLY A 75 -10.23 -0.89 4.09
C GLY A 75 -10.64 -0.33 2.73
N ALA A 76 -11.51 0.68 2.68
CA ALA A 76 -11.92 1.31 1.43
C ALA A 76 -10.76 2.10 0.79
N PRO A 77 -10.68 2.19 -0.55
CA PRO A 77 -9.75 3.10 -1.22
C PRO A 77 -9.86 4.52 -0.67
N ALA A 78 -8.74 5.15 -0.34
CA ALA A 78 -8.78 6.48 0.25
C ALA A 78 -9.26 7.54 -0.75
N PRO A 79 -10.04 8.55 -0.30
CA PRO A 79 -10.37 9.71 -1.11
C PRO A 79 -9.13 10.40 -1.66
N GLY A 80 -9.21 10.89 -2.91
CA GLY A 80 -8.09 11.56 -3.56
C GLY A 80 -6.95 10.65 -3.99
N ASN A 81 -7.12 9.32 -3.93
CA ASN A 81 -6.21 8.41 -4.64
C ASN A 81 -6.31 8.65 -6.16
N PRO A 82 -5.19 8.54 -6.89
CA PRO A 82 -5.11 8.87 -8.31
C PRO A 82 -6.00 8.02 -9.22
N PHE A 83 -6.38 6.82 -8.78
CA PHE A 83 -7.20 5.87 -9.56
C PHE A 83 -8.57 5.58 -8.92
N ASN A 84 -8.95 6.36 -7.90
CA ASN A 84 -10.22 6.21 -7.19
C ASN A 84 -11.29 7.14 -7.79
N ALA A 85 -11.84 6.72 -8.93
CA ALA A 85 -12.97 7.36 -9.59
C ALA A 85 -14.31 6.77 -9.10
N GLN A 86 -15.42 7.45 -9.40
CA GLN A 86 -16.76 7.13 -8.90
C GLN A 86 -17.20 5.67 -9.17
N ASP A 87 -16.71 5.06 -10.25
CA ASP A 87 -17.07 3.71 -10.70
C ASP A 87 -15.89 2.72 -10.64
N SER A 88 -14.82 3.06 -9.89
CA SER A 88 -13.66 2.18 -9.74
C SER A 88 -14.02 0.93 -8.94
N LEU A 89 -13.65 -0.25 -9.44
CA LEU A 89 -13.78 -1.51 -8.72
C LEU A 89 -12.53 -1.77 -7.87
N ALA A 90 -12.67 -1.73 -6.55
CA ALA A 90 -11.58 -2.02 -5.60
C ALA A 90 -10.98 -3.40 -5.87
N CYS A 91 -9.65 -3.48 -5.94
CA CYS A 91 -8.96 -4.75 -6.17
C CYS A 91 -9.21 -5.76 -5.05
N ASN A 92 -9.48 -5.27 -3.84
CA ASN A 92 -9.83 -6.14 -2.72
C ASN A 92 -11.27 -6.70 -2.79
N GLU A 93 -12.12 -6.17 -3.68
CA GLU A 93 -13.52 -6.60 -3.85
C GLU A 93 -13.72 -7.42 -5.13
N ARG A 94 -12.65 -7.68 -5.88
CA ARG A 94 -12.72 -8.38 -7.16
C ARG A 94 -12.84 -9.88 -6.97
N GLU A 95 -13.72 -10.47 -7.77
CA GLU A 95 -13.73 -11.91 -7.99
C GLU A 95 -12.39 -12.36 -8.63
N PRO A 96 -11.91 -13.58 -8.31
CA PRO A 96 -10.69 -14.10 -8.91
C PRO A 96 -10.70 -14.05 -10.44
N GLY A 97 -9.72 -13.37 -11.02
CA GLY A 97 -9.58 -13.19 -12.47
C GLY A 97 -10.33 -11.99 -13.06
N ALA A 98 -11.04 -11.19 -12.25
CA ALA A 98 -11.59 -9.91 -12.68
C ALA A 98 -10.49 -8.85 -12.82
N SER A 99 -10.62 -8.00 -13.84
CA SER A 99 -9.71 -6.91 -14.18
C SER A 99 -10.53 -5.62 -14.34
N ALA A 100 -9.98 -4.48 -13.90
CA ALA A 100 -10.60 -3.18 -14.13
C ALA A 100 -9.54 -2.10 -14.45
N ASP A 101 -8.45 -2.52 -15.11
CA ASP A 101 -7.28 -1.75 -15.54
C ASP A 101 -6.43 -1.10 -14.43
N THR A 102 -7.04 -0.69 -13.31
CA THR A 102 -6.38 -0.03 -12.19
C THR A 102 -7.00 -0.39 -10.84
N CYS A 103 -6.21 -0.50 -9.79
CA CYS A 103 -6.68 -0.61 -8.41
C CYS A 103 -6.84 0.79 -7.79
N PRO A 104 -8.04 1.19 -7.31
CA PRO A 104 -8.25 2.49 -6.66
C PRO A 104 -7.48 2.67 -5.34
N GLU A 105 -7.03 1.58 -4.72
CA GLU A 105 -6.19 1.58 -3.51
C GLU A 105 -4.78 2.15 -3.76
N ILE A 106 -4.32 2.17 -5.01
CA ILE A 106 -2.96 2.59 -5.35
C ILE A 106 -2.80 4.09 -5.13
N PHE A 107 -1.83 4.46 -4.28
CA PHE A 107 -1.37 5.84 -4.11
C PHE A 107 -0.09 6.12 -4.92
N ALA A 108 0.88 5.21 -4.84
CA ALA A 108 2.11 5.23 -5.64
C ALA A 108 2.41 3.83 -6.18
N TYR A 109 3.09 3.76 -7.32
CA TYR A 109 3.43 2.51 -7.99
C TYR A 109 4.84 2.55 -8.58
N GLY A 110 5.29 1.40 -9.07
CA GLY A 110 6.65 1.21 -9.54
C GLY A 110 7.58 1.07 -8.36
N LEU A 111 7.29 0.17 -7.42
CA LEU A 111 8.22 -0.16 -6.33
C LEU A 111 8.58 -1.64 -6.42
N ARG A 112 9.76 -1.99 -5.91
CA ARG A 112 10.27 -3.36 -5.93
C ARG A 112 10.02 -4.05 -4.60
N ASN A 113 10.59 -3.54 -3.52
CA ASN A 113 10.44 -4.03 -2.16
C ASN A 113 10.54 -2.87 -1.15
N PRO A 114 9.49 -2.02 -1.05
CA PRO A 114 9.46 -0.86 -0.17
C PRO A 114 9.38 -1.31 1.30
N PHE A 115 10.54 -1.49 1.94
CA PHE A 115 10.64 -2.17 3.24
C PHE A 115 10.14 -1.31 4.41
N ARG A 116 10.32 0.02 4.33
CA ARG A 116 9.88 0.95 5.38
C ARG A 116 9.28 2.22 4.77
N ILE A 117 8.22 2.72 5.40
CA ILE A 117 7.66 4.05 5.16
C ILE A 117 7.86 4.90 6.42
N ALA A 118 8.31 6.14 6.27
CA ALA A 118 8.46 7.07 7.39
C ALA A 118 7.90 8.45 7.05
N PHE A 119 6.87 8.88 7.78
CA PHE A 119 6.35 10.25 7.70
C PHE A 119 7.30 11.22 8.40
N ASN A 120 7.49 12.40 7.83
CA ASN A 120 8.20 13.49 8.50
C ASN A 120 7.20 14.29 9.37
N PRO A 121 7.28 14.21 10.71
CA PRO A 121 6.32 14.86 11.58
C PRO A 121 6.52 16.38 11.70
N ASN A 122 7.62 16.93 11.16
CA ASN A 122 7.99 18.33 11.33
C ASN A 122 7.61 19.21 10.13
N GLU A 123 7.04 18.63 9.08
CA GLU A 123 6.69 19.35 7.85
C GLU A 123 5.25 19.84 7.89
N ALA A 124 5.03 21.07 7.43
CA ALA A 124 3.70 21.65 7.34
C ALA A 124 2.82 20.95 6.28
N GLU A 125 3.45 20.43 5.22
CA GLU A 125 2.84 19.53 4.25
C GLU A 125 3.36 18.10 4.51
N PRO A 126 2.51 17.11 4.78
CA PRO A 126 2.98 15.79 5.15
C PRO A 126 3.70 15.13 3.96
N ILE A 127 5.02 14.97 4.13
CA ILE A 127 5.86 14.16 3.26
C ILE A 127 6.20 12.85 3.96
N PHE A 128 6.50 11.82 3.17
CA PHE A 128 7.00 10.56 3.68
C PHE A 128 8.12 10.02 2.79
N TYR A 129 9.02 9.25 3.40
CA TYR A 129 10.10 8.57 2.70
C TYR A 129 9.77 7.10 2.56
N ILE A 130 10.06 6.56 1.37
CA ILE A 130 9.93 5.13 1.05
C ILE A 130 11.33 4.59 0.84
N ASN A 131 11.73 3.61 1.65
CA ASN A 131 13.00 2.92 1.48
C ASN A 131 12.77 1.68 0.61
N ASP A 132 13.14 1.75 -0.67
CA ASP A 132 12.97 0.66 -1.64
C ASP A 132 14.29 -0.10 -1.86
N VAL A 133 14.27 -1.41 -1.62
CA VAL A 133 15.46 -2.26 -1.71
C VAL A 133 15.63 -2.73 -3.16
N GLY A 134 16.70 -2.31 -3.86
CA GLY A 134 16.94 -2.62 -5.27
C GLY A 134 17.76 -3.89 -5.58
N GLN A 135 17.61 -4.95 -4.77
CA GLN A 135 18.38 -6.20 -4.91
C GLN A 135 19.90 -6.03 -4.71
N ALA A 136 20.70 -6.53 -5.68
CA ALA A 136 22.13 -6.39 -5.84
C ALA A 136 22.51 -5.07 -6.55
N GLY A 137 21.52 -4.26 -6.92
CA GLY A 137 21.70 -2.92 -7.47
C GLY A 137 21.81 -1.88 -6.36
N TRP A 138 21.06 -0.79 -6.52
CA TRP A 138 21.06 0.34 -5.60
C TRP A 138 19.81 0.35 -4.74
N GLU A 139 19.93 0.75 -3.49
CA GLU A 139 18.79 1.11 -2.66
C GLU A 139 18.32 2.51 -3.01
N GLU A 140 17.00 2.71 -3.00
CA GLU A 140 16.39 4.00 -3.32
C GLU A 140 15.69 4.57 -2.08
N ILE A 141 15.81 5.88 -1.90
CA ILE A 141 14.94 6.64 -1.00
C ILE A 141 14.06 7.51 -1.87
N ASN A 142 12.77 7.19 -1.87
CA ASN A 142 11.77 7.90 -2.66
C ASN A 142 10.99 8.86 -1.75
N LEU A 143 10.79 10.10 -2.20
CA LEU A 143 10.04 11.12 -1.49
C LEU A 143 8.58 11.15 -1.96
N GLY A 144 7.64 10.83 -1.08
CA GLY A 144 6.21 10.97 -1.30
C GLY A 144 5.64 12.25 -0.69
N HIS A 145 4.71 12.88 -1.40
CA HIS A 145 3.91 14.01 -0.92
C HIS A 145 2.46 13.54 -0.78
N CYS A 146 1.82 13.67 0.38
CA CYS A 146 0.49 13.07 0.59
C CYS A 146 -0.63 13.65 -0.29
N ARG A 147 -0.42 14.84 -0.87
CA ARG A 147 -1.39 15.58 -1.69
C ARG A 147 -1.16 15.50 -3.21
N SER A 148 -0.12 14.81 -3.66
CA SER A 148 0.14 14.61 -5.09
C SER A 148 0.66 13.21 -5.37
N GLN A 149 0.22 12.62 -6.49
CA GLN A 149 0.65 11.29 -6.89
C GLN A 149 2.16 11.26 -7.14
N LEU A 150 2.83 10.25 -6.57
CA LEU A 150 4.22 9.94 -6.88
C LEU A 150 4.26 8.86 -7.96
N ARG A 151 4.78 9.20 -9.14
CA ARG A 151 5.13 8.23 -10.19
C ARG A 151 6.63 7.99 -10.13
N LEU A 152 7.04 6.78 -9.78
CA LEU A 152 8.44 6.39 -9.76
C LEU A 152 8.78 5.71 -11.08
N ALA A 153 9.81 6.24 -11.75
CA ALA A 153 10.43 5.58 -12.87
C ALA A 153 11.49 4.63 -12.30
N ASN A 154 11.21 3.33 -12.28
CA ASN A 154 12.21 2.35 -11.86
C ASN A 154 13.23 2.09 -12.96
N ALA A 155 14.46 1.80 -12.51
CA ALA A 155 15.59 1.28 -13.28
C ALA A 155 15.40 -0.18 -13.72
#